data_AF-A0A845UZB9-F1
#
_entry.id   AF-A0A845UZB9-F1
#
_cell.length_a   1.000
_cell.length_b   1.000
_cell.length_c   1.000
_cell.angle_alpha   90.00
_cell.angle_beta   90.00
_cell.angle_gamma   90.00
#
_symmetry.space_group_name_H-M   'P 1'
#
loop_
_entity.id
_entity.type
_entity.pdbx_description
1 polymer ?
#
loop_
_entity_poly.entity_id
_entity_poly.type
_entity_poly.pdbx_seq_one_letter_code
_entity_poly.pdbx_strand_id
1 'polypeptide(L)'
;MHEVSNSSEFGENAIKPLTADGLDRGDAAEHLIRTLPSQLKTGHMVARLDIAWSKTPYPDPTGLLLESPEQKQWMVEHCRWVIIDLRRSRNLFRPPGRYADPIYEPLPAIPDQIRALQDSRIGPSQLRRAWALHRELNEKTALLLQTFQDSARLDMAAVNEVVRNLADALDDCLAGLVWLTRIKEAQHYTAQHVVNTAILSMGLTFGMRWRRERIETAGQVGMLHDIGKARLDHALLDKAGPLSDSEIEEVRRHVIVGFDLLKSHPDVPMEVASAVRSSHERPDGSGYPHGLNGNAIPVMARLIAVVDAYDAITSVRPHGAARSHQRALGELWRARGSQFEPALVEAFIQFLGWVPPGTLVRLVNDELGVVMNMRSGSKQRPVVRSVRRVEGQLVLGPQQELAAQFEDDDEGRIGIRDILPDGAENISMRALTGALMRLYEAGEPSAPDAAEDPDGADEPLVSPGSRWRFSGLRKLFGRRPDAGPTPPVQPQEPVESVEPSAALRRRILVIDDSSTVRETLSRILEQSGHEVETADSGEQGLERACAQVPELIFLDILLPGINGFATLRQLRKDPAMADVPVVMISGNPQATDQFFLGQIGADDFLPKPFAPEDVGDCLARLAAAGRLSTAESNA
;
A
#
# COMPACT_ATOMS: atom_id res chain seq x y z
N MET A 1 -40.87 9.40 -47.95
CA MET A 1 -39.62 8.61 -47.99
C MET A 1 -38.47 9.58 -47.83
N HIS A 2 -38.07 9.77 -46.57
CA HIS A 2 -36.95 10.62 -46.15
C HIS A 2 -35.82 9.68 -45.74
N GLU A 3 -34.61 9.91 -46.25
CA GLU A 3 -33.38 9.52 -45.58
C GLU A 3 -32.30 10.53 -45.98
N VAL A 4 -31.95 11.40 -45.02
CA VAL A 4 -30.78 12.28 -45.07
C VAL A 4 -29.90 11.78 -43.94
N SER A 5 -28.74 11.24 -44.31
CA SER A 5 -27.72 10.73 -43.39
C SER A 5 -27.11 11.89 -42.60
N ASN A 6 -27.20 11.81 -41.28
CA ASN A 6 -26.64 12.79 -40.35
C ASN A 6 -25.28 12.27 -39.86
N SER A 7 -24.24 13.06 -40.10
CA SER A 7 -22.91 12.91 -39.50
C SER A 7 -22.87 13.65 -38.15
N SER A 8 -22.54 12.96 -37.07
CA SER A 8 -22.09 13.61 -35.83
C SER A 8 -20.90 12.86 -35.25
N GLU A 9 -19.84 13.64 -35.04
CA GLU A 9 -18.59 13.32 -34.36
C GLU A 9 -18.82 12.83 -32.92
N PHE A 10 -17.94 11.93 -32.46
CA PHE A 10 -17.23 11.88 -31.17
C PHE A 10 -16.93 10.42 -30.79
N GLY A 11 -15.65 10.05 -30.74
CA GLY A 11 -15.20 8.78 -30.18
C GLY A 11 -13.75 8.42 -30.52
N GLU A 12 -12.99 7.99 -29.49
CA GLU A 12 -11.71 7.26 -29.50
C GLU A 12 -10.39 8.05 -29.39
N ASN A 13 -9.95 8.28 -28.14
CA ASN A 13 -8.54 8.52 -27.78
C ASN A 13 -7.91 7.20 -27.29
N ALA A 14 -7.49 6.34 -28.22
CA ALA A 14 -6.66 5.16 -27.95
C ALA A 14 -5.34 5.26 -28.73
N ILE A 15 -4.24 4.79 -28.13
CA ILE A 15 -2.95 4.61 -28.79
C ILE A 15 -3.16 3.57 -29.90
N LYS A 16 -3.34 4.02 -31.15
CA LYS A 16 -3.44 3.14 -32.32
C LYS A 16 -2.06 2.96 -32.97
N PRO A 17 -1.63 1.72 -33.27
CA PRO A 17 -0.56 1.49 -34.24
C PRO A 17 -0.94 2.17 -35.56
N LEU A 18 0.01 2.86 -36.20
CA LEU A 18 -0.21 3.48 -37.50
C LEU A 18 -0.48 2.38 -38.54
N THR A 19 -1.73 2.15 -38.91
CA THR A 19 -2.06 1.34 -40.08
C THR A 19 -2.05 2.20 -41.34
N ALA A 20 -1.11 1.86 -42.21
CA ALA A 20 -1.09 2.00 -43.66
C ALA A 20 -1.82 3.21 -44.26
N ASP A 21 -1.10 4.32 -44.36
CA ASP A 21 -1.04 5.07 -45.61
C ASP A 21 0.35 5.71 -45.74
N GLY A 22 1.16 5.17 -46.66
CA GLY A 22 2.32 5.86 -47.22
C GLY A 22 3.72 5.61 -46.62
N LEU A 23 4.04 4.43 -46.07
CA LEU A 23 5.43 4.06 -45.78
C LEU A 23 5.75 2.62 -46.23
N ASP A 24 6.89 2.51 -46.89
CA ASP A 24 7.45 1.32 -47.52
C ASP A 24 7.64 0.15 -46.53
N ARG A 25 7.35 -1.07 -46.99
CA ARG A 25 7.40 -2.29 -46.18
C ARG A 25 8.84 -2.71 -45.94
N GLY A 26 9.29 -2.65 -44.68
CA GLY A 26 10.53 -3.24 -44.19
C GLY A 26 10.61 -3.14 -42.66
N ASP A 27 11.50 -3.93 -42.03
CA ASP A 27 11.77 -4.09 -40.58
C ASP A 27 11.98 -2.79 -39.74
N ALA A 28 11.73 -1.60 -40.28
CA ALA A 28 11.89 -0.33 -39.62
C ALA A 28 10.71 0.09 -38.72
N ALA A 29 9.52 -0.48 -38.89
CA ALA A 29 8.30 -0.01 -38.22
C ALA A 29 8.14 -0.48 -36.76
N GLU A 30 8.75 -1.59 -36.33
CA GLU A 30 8.56 -2.16 -34.98
C GLU A 30 9.13 -1.31 -33.84
N HIS A 31 10.05 -0.40 -34.15
CA HIS A 31 10.74 0.43 -33.14
C HIS A 31 10.32 1.90 -33.17
N LEU A 32 9.34 2.24 -34.01
CA LEU A 32 8.83 3.60 -34.18
C LEU A 32 7.49 3.74 -33.45
N ILE A 33 7.47 4.47 -32.33
CA ILE A 33 6.25 4.67 -31.53
C ILE A 33 5.76 6.09 -31.68
N ARG A 34 4.49 6.28 -32.04
CA ARG A 34 3.81 7.58 -31.97
C ARG A 34 3.34 7.84 -30.54
N THR A 35 3.69 8.98 -29.97
CA THR A 35 3.40 9.35 -28.58
C THR A 35 3.08 10.85 -28.48
N LEU A 36 2.54 11.28 -27.34
CA LEU A 36 2.36 12.70 -27.03
C LEU A 36 3.70 13.32 -26.64
N PRO A 37 3.98 14.58 -27.00
CA PRO A 37 5.24 15.20 -26.61
C PRO A 37 5.45 15.29 -25.10
N SER A 38 4.38 15.36 -24.29
CA SER A 38 4.44 15.35 -22.83
C SER A 38 5.08 14.08 -22.26
N GLN A 39 4.97 12.97 -23.00
CA GLN A 39 5.49 11.64 -22.64
C GLN A 39 6.96 11.44 -23.06
N LEU A 40 7.58 12.41 -23.75
CA LEU A 40 8.99 12.36 -24.09
C LEU A 40 9.88 12.41 -22.84
N LYS A 41 11.01 11.72 -22.88
CA LYS A 41 12.06 11.74 -21.86
C LYS A 41 13.39 12.13 -22.52
N THR A 42 14.26 12.79 -21.78
CA THR A 42 15.67 12.96 -22.16
C THR A 42 16.25 11.59 -22.48
N GLY A 43 16.93 11.46 -23.62
CA GLY A 43 17.46 10.22 -24.17
C GLY A 43 16.59 9.57 -25.25
N HIS A 44 15.36 10.05 -25.52
CA HIS A 44 14.57 9.57 -26.67
C HIS A 44 15.10 10.14 -27.99
N MET A 45 15.18 9.31 -29.02
CA MET A 45 15.40 9.73 -30.40
C MET A 45 14.05 10.03 -31.05
N VAL A 46 13.75 11.29 -31.33
CA VAL A 46 12.56 11.72 -32.04
C VAL A 46 12.82 11.64 -33.54
N ALA A 47 12.25 10.64 -34.19
CA ALA A 47 12.44 10.38 -35.60
C ALA A 47 11.52 11.23 -36.49
N ARG A 48 10.30 11.52 -36.03
CA ARG A 48 9.34 12.37 -36.77
C ARG A 48 8.48 13.21 -35.83
N LEU A 49 7.93 14.28 -36.38
CA LEU A 49 7.00 15.20 -35.74
C LEU A 49 5.75 15.35 -36.61
N ASP A 50 4.69 15.92 -36.05
CA ASP A 50 3.51 16.34 -36.79
C ASP A 50 3.72 17.60 -37.63
N ILE A 51 4.80 18.33 -37.34
CA ILE A 51 5.27 19.49 -38.08
C ILE A 51 6.52 19.16 -38.91
N ALA A 52 6.74 19.91 -40.00
CA ALA A 52 7.94 19.73 -40.82
C ALA A 52 9.20 20.13 -40.04
N TRP A 53 10.27 19.33 -40.14
CA TRP A 53 11.57 19.62 -39.49
C TRP A 53 12.12 21.01 -39.82
N SER A 54 11.85 21.54 -41.02
CA SER A 54 12.23 22.90 -41.44
C SER A 54 11.56 24.03 -40.64
N LYS A 55 10.49 23.73 -39.89
CA LYS A 55 9.80 24.65 -38.99
C LYS A 55 10.26 24.52 -37.54
N THR A 56 11.24 23.66 -37.27
CA THR A 56 11.81 23.47 -35.94
C THR A 56 13.13 24.24 -35.81
N PRO A 57 13.54 24.65 -34.59
CA PRO A 57 14.85 25.24 -34.35
C PRO A 57 15.98 24.18 -34.36
N TYR A 58 15.66 22.91 -34.60
CA TYR A 58 16.59 21.78 -34.50
C TYR A 58 17.08 21.32 -35.88
N PRO A 59 18.37 21.01 -36.03
CA PRO A 59 18.92 20.54 -37.29
C PRO A 59 18.65 19.04 -37.53
N ASP A 60 18.46 18.69 -38.81
CA ASP A 60 18.47 17.36 -39.44
C ASP A 60 17.08 16.70 -39.76
N PRO A 61 16.80 16.34 -41.04
CA PRO A 61 15.66 15.47 -41.39
C PRO A 61 15.79 14.00 -40.90
N THR A 62 16.92 13.57 -40.33
CA THR A 62 17.10 12.18 -39.84
C THR A 62 16.67 11.94 -38.38
N GLY A 63 16.24 12.96 -37.64
CA GLY A 63 15.71 12.86 -36.26
C GLY A 63 16.59 13.52 -35.19
N LEU A 64 15.97 13.85 -34.05
CA LEU A 64 16.60 14.57 -32.93
C LEU A 64 16.70 13.70 -31.67
N LEU A 65 17.90 13.52 -31.14
CA LEU A 65 18.08 12.98 -29.79
C LEU A 65 17.77 14.06 -28.76
N LEU A 66 16.83 13.80 -27.85
CA LEU A 66 16.52 14.72 -26.75
C LEU A 66 17.62 14.65 -25.69
N GLU A 67 18.38 15.72 -25.56
CA GLU A 67 19.49 15.84 -24.62
C GLU A 67 19.19 16.84 -23.49
N SER A 68 18.17 17.70 -23.65
CA SER A 68 17.83 18.71 -22.65
C SER A 68 16.31 18.87 -22.39
N PRO A 69 15.92 19.32 -21.17
CA PRO A 69 14.53 19.62 -20.83
C PRO A 69 13.89 20.70 -21.73
N GLU A 70 14.68 21.67 -22.20
CA GLU A 70 14.22 22.74 -23.08
C GLU A 70 13.76 22.18 -24.44
N GLN A 71 14.44 21.15 -24.95
CA GLN A 71 14.04 20.47 -26.18
C GLN A 71 12.72 19.72 -26.02
N LYS A 72 12.52 19.08 -24.86
CA LYS A 72 11.23 18.45 -24.53
C LYS A 72 10.12 19.50 -24.45
N GLN A 73 10.36 20.58 -23.70
CA GLN A 73 9.37 21.63 -23.48
C GLN A 73 8.95 22.27 -24.82
N TRP A 74 9.91 22.53 -25.70
CA TRP A 74 9.62 23.04 -27.04
C TRP A 74 8.69 22.10 -27.84
N MET A 75 8.92 20.78 -27.78
CA MET A 75 8.05 19.80 -28.45
C MET A 75 6.65 19.74 -27.84
N VAL A 76 6.52 19.92 -26.52
CA VAL A 76 5.21 20.03 -25.83
C VAL A 76 4.43 21.24 -26.31
N GLU A 77 5.10 22.36 -26.55
CA GLU A 77 4.46 23.61 -26.96
C GLU A 77 4.09 23.64 -28.45
N HIS A 78 4.84 22.94 -29.31
CA HIS A 78 4.77 23.12 -30.76
C HIS A 78 4.31 21.90 -31.55
N CYS A 79 4.25 20.71 -30.93
CA CYS A 79 3.87 19.47 -31.61
C CYS A 79 2.59 18.88 -30.97
N ARG A 80 1.69 18.31 -31.77
CA ARG A 80 0.55 17.53 -31.24
C ARG A 80 0.92 16.07 -31.01
N TRP A 81 1.86 15.54 -31.79
CA TRP A 81 2.38 14.19 -31.65
C TRP A 81 3.79 14.10 -32.20
N VAL A 82 4.53 13.12 -31.71
CA VAL A 82 5.90 12.82 -32.13
C VAL A 82 6.04 11.31 -32.36
N ILE A 83 7.00 10.90 -33.18
CA ILE A 83 7.39 9.50 -33.34
C ILE A 83 8.80 9.33 -32.80
N ILE A 84 8.97 8.40 -31.85
CA ILE A 84 10.26 8.05 -31.27
C ILE A 84 10.83 6.78 -31.94
N ASP A 85 12.12 6.77 -32.24
CA ASP A 85 12.88 5.58 -32.63
C ASP A 85 13.58 4.98 -31.41
N LEU A 86 13.04 3.87 -30.94
CA LEU A 86 13.53 3.18 -29.75
C LEU A 86 14.93 2.58 -29.95
N ARG A 87 15.35 2.22 -31.18
CA ARG A 87 16.70 1.67 -31.43
C ARG A 87 17.78 2.72 -31.29
N ARG A 88 17.46 3.96 -31.66
CA ARG A 88 18.39 5.10 -31.67
C ARG A 88 18.29 5.94 -30.39
N SER A 89 17.34 5.65 -29.51
CA SER A 89 17.21 6.27 -28.19
C SER A 89 18.35 5.79 -27.26
N ARG A 90 18.96 6.71 -26.51
CA ARG A 90 20.02 6.41 -25.53
C ARG A 90 19.50 5.75 -24.25
N ASN A 91 18.20 5.88 -23.97
CA ASN A 91 17.51 5.09 -22.95
C ASN A 91 17.30 3.69 -23.53
N LEU A 92 18.34 2.84 -23.46
CA LEU A 92 18.30 1.48 -23.99
C LEU A 92 17.32 0.60 -23.18
N PHE A 93 16.04 0.76 -23.47
CA PHE A 93 15.12 -0.37 -23.53
C PHE A 93 15.55 -1.22 -24.73
N ARG A 94 16.33 -2.27 -24.49
CA ARG A 94 16.32 -3.42 -25.40
C ARG A 94 14.99 -4.12 -25.17
N PRO A 95 14.10 -4.27 -26.16
CA PRO A 95 13.19 -5.40 -26.11
C PRO A 95 14.10 -6.63 -26.13
N PRO A 96 14.13 -7.46 -25.08
CA PRO A 96 14.78 -8.75 -25.22
C PRO A 96 14.05 -9.48 -26.35
N GLY A 97 14.81 -9.82 -27.40
CA GLY A 97 14.28 -10.46 -28.59
C GLY A 97 13.36 -11.61 -28.21
N ARG A 98 12.11 -11.56 -28.69
CA ARG A 98 11.08 -12.59 -28.53
C ARG A 98 11.27 -13.43 -27.25
N TYR A 99 11.14 -12.82 -26.06
CA TYR A 99 10.44 -13.61 -25.05
C TYR A 99 9.05 -13.86 -25.63
N ALA A 100 8.64 -15.12 -25.64
CA ALA A 100 7.34 -15.56 -26.09
C ALA A 100 6.25 -14.56 -25.67
N ASP A 101 5.21 -14.40 -26.50
CA ASP A 101 4.03 -13.55 -26.26
C ASP A 101 3.80 -13.36 -24.76
N PRO A 102 3.63 -12.11 -24.25
CA PRO A 102 3.52 -11.87 -22.82
C PRO A 102 2.52 -12.85 -22.26
N ILE A 103 3.01 -13.78 -21.44
CA ILE A 103 2.15 -14.76 -20.77
C ILE A 103 1.35 -13.91 -19.80
N TYR A 104 0.17 -13.50 -20.25
CA TYR A 104 -0.80 -12.80 -19.42
C TYR A 104 -1.17 -13.78 -18.32
N GLU A 105 -0.59 -13.59 -17.14
CA GLU A 105 -0.96 -14.37 -15.97
C GLU A 105 -2.08 -13.62 -15.25
N PRO A 106 -3.35 -14.04 -15.41
CA PRO A 106 -4.43 -13.44 -14.65
C PRO A 106 -4.21 -13.69 -13.16
N LEU A 107 -4.57 -12.71 -12.35
CA LEU A 107 -4.61 -12.87 -10.90
C LEU A 107 -5.58 -14.03 -10.58
N PRO A 108 -5.18 -15.03 -9.79
CA PRO A 108 -6.10 -16.05 -9.30
C PRO A 108 -7.26 -15.43 -8.53
N ALA A 109 -8.39 -16.14 -8.47
CA ALA A 109 -9.56 -15.65 -7.73
C ALA A 109 -9.19 -15.34 -6.27
N ILE A 110 -9.64 -14.18 -5.81
CA ILE A 110 -9.49 -13.73 -4.42
C ILE A 110 -10.86 -13.85 -3.77
N PRO A 111 -10.97 -14.50 -2.59
CA PRO A 111 -12.25 -14.60 -1.89
C PRO A 111 -12.71 -13.23 -1.39
N ASP A 112 -14.02 -13.01 -1.29
CA ASP A 112 -14.60 -11.76 -0.77
C ASP A 112 -14.17 -11.47 0.68
N GLN A 113 -13.85 -12.52 1.44
CA GLN A 113 -13.39 -12.43 2.82
C GLN A 113 -12.10 -13.23 3.04
N ILE A 114 -11.03 -12.52 3.39
CA ILE A 114 -9.76 -13.06 3.87
C ILE A 114 -9.73 -12.92 5.40
N ARG A 115 -9.95 -14.04 6.11
CA ARG A 115 -10.03 -14.08 7.59
C ARG A 115 -8.99 -14.96 8.27
N ALA A 116 -8.06 -15.54 7.51
CA ALA A 116 -7.11 -16.52 8.04
C ALA A 116 -6.28 -16.00 9.23
N LEU A 117 -5.88 -14.72 9.22
CA LEU A 117 -5.13 -14.14 10.32
C LEU A 117 -6.01 -13.95 11.57
N GLN A 118 -7.24 -13.46 11.38
CA GLN A 118 -8.21 -13.20 12.44
C GLN A 118 -8.67 -14.50 13.12
N ASP A 119 -8.80 -15.57 12.34
CA ASP A 119 -9.20 -16.89 12.83
C ASP A 119 -8.01 -17.66 13.49
N SER A 120 -6.77 -17.20 13.29
CA SER A 120 -5.56 -17.78 13.88
C SER A 120 -5.35 -17.32 15.32
N ARG A 121 -4.90 -18.22 16.20
CA ARG A 121 -4.72 -17.95 17.64
C ARG A 121 -3.25 -17.74 18.01
N ILE A 122 -3.01 -16.95 19.05
CA ILE A 122 -1.69 -16.83 19.69
C ILE A 122 -1.76 -17.44 21.09
N GLY A 123 -1.76 -18.77 21.16
CA GLY A 123 -1.65 -19.52 22.42
C GLY A 123 -0.19 -19.87 22.78
N PRO A 124 0.03 -20.50 23.95
CA PRO A 124 1.36 -20.89 24.41
C PRO A 124 2.12 -21.78 23.43
N SER A 125 1.49 -22.86 22.96
CA SER A 125 2.11 -23.83 22.04
C SER A 125 2.36 -23.21 20.66
N GLN A 126 1.38 -22.46 20.13
CA GLN A 126 1.51 -21.77 18.84
C GLN A 126 2.64 -20.74 18.87
N LEU A 127 2.72 -19.92 19.92
CA LEU A 127 3.78 -18.91 20.04
C LEU A 127 5.16 -19.55 20.20
N ARG A 128 5.30 -20.63 20.99
CA ARG A 128 6.56 -21.36 21.13
C ARG A 128 7.02 -21.95 19.79
N ARG A 129 6.11 -22.61 19.05
CA ARG A 129 6.42 -23.17 17.73
C ARG A 129 6.76 -22.07 16.72
N ALA A 130 5.96 -21.01 16.64
CA ALA A 130 6.22 -19.86 15.77
C ALA A 130 7.58 -19.22 16.05
N TRP A 131 7.95 -19.08 17.33
CA TRP A 131 9.25 -18.53 17.73
C TRP A 131 10.42 -19.43 17.36
N ALA A 132 10.32 -20.73 17.65
CA ALA A 132 11.35 -21.70 17.32
C ALA A 132 11.61 -21.69 15.81
N LEU A 133 10.53 -21.75 15.01
CA LEU A 133 10.59 -21.67 13.56
C LEU A 133 11.19 -20.33 13.12
N HIS A 134 10.64 -19.19 13.54
CA HIS A 134 11.15 -17.87 13.16
C HIS A 134 12.65 -17.69 13.47
N ARG A 135 13.13 -18.19 14.62
CA ARG A 135 14.56 -18.16 14.96
C ARG A 135 15.38 -19.00 13.98
N GLU A 136 14.98 -20.25 13.76
CA GLU A 136 15.64 -21.16 12.82
C GLU A 136 15.70 -20.56 11.41
N LEU A 137 14.60 -19.94 10.96
CA LEU A 137 14.51 -19.28 9.66
C LEU A 137 15.48 -18.12 9.51
N ASN A 138 15.59 -17.27 10.53
CA ASN A 138 16.54 -16.16 10.53
C ASN A 138 17.99 -16.65 10.52
N GLU A 139 18.31 -17.68 11.32
CA GLU A 139 19.64 -18.29 11.37
C GLU A 139 20.03 -18.93 10.03
N LYS A 140 19.14 -19.77 9.46
CA LYS A 140 19.34 -20.39 8.14
C LYS A 140 19.45 -19.35 7.04
N THR A 141 18.59 -18.33 7.03
CA THR A 141 18.61 -17.27 6.00
C THR A 141 19.88 -16.44 6.09
N ALA A 142 20.35 -16.10 7.30
CA ALA A 142 21.62 -15.40 7.48
C ALA A 142 22.80 -16.22 6.93
N LEU A 143 22.84 -17.53 7.21
CA LEU A 143 23.86 -18.44 6.68
C LEU A 143 23.79 -18.55 5.15
N LEU A 144 22.57 -18.60 4.59
CA LEU A 144 22.36 -18.65 3.13
C LEU A 144 22.89 -17.39 2.45
N LEU A 145 22.54 -16.21 2.98
CA LEU A 145 23.02 -14.93 2.45
C LEU A 145 24.54 -14.82 2.55
N GLN A 146 25.13 -15.22 3.68
CA GLN A 146 26.58 -15.21 3.86
C GLN A 146 27.28 -16.18 2.90
N THR A 147 26.81 -17.43 2.81
CA THR A 147 27.38 -18.43 1.89
C THR A 147 27.30 -17.96 0.44
N PHE A 148 26.20 -17.30 0.08
CA PHE A 148 26.02 -16.72 -1.24
C PHE A 148 27.00 -15.57 -1.51
N GLN A 149 27.20 -14.66 -0.55
CA GLN A 149 28.19 -13.58 -0.63
C GLN A 149 29.63 -14.12 -0.80
N ASP A 150 30.00 -15.15 -0.04
CA ASP A 150 31.36 -15.69 -0.03
C ASP A 150 31.67 -16.55 -1.27
N SER A 151 30.72 -17.40 -1.68
CA SER A 151 30.99 -18.48 -2.65
C SER A 151 30.23 -18.34 -3.95
N ALA A 152 29.33 -17.36 -4.07
CA ALA A 152 28.43 -17.20 -5.21
C ALA A 152 27.50 -18.40 -5.47
N ARG A 153 27.36 -19.32 -4.50
CA ARG A 153 26.50 -20.50 -4.60
C ARG A 153 25.20 -20.29 -3.84
N LEU A 154 24.10 -20.60 -4.50
CA LEU A 154 22.77 -20.62 -3.91
C LEU A 154 22.44 -22.05 -3.48
N ASP A 155 22.06 -22.23 -2.22
CA ASP A 155 21.55 -23.51 -1.72
C ASP A 155 20.02 -23.52 -1.77
N MET A 156 19.49 -23.98 -2.90
CA MET A 156 18.04 -24.09 -3.09
C MET A 156 17.40 -25.17 -2.22
N ALA A 157 18.15 -26.19 -1.79
CA ALA A 157 17.60 -27.22 -0.91
C ALA A 157 17.24 -26.61 0.45
N ALA A 158 18.11 -25.77 1.00
CA ALA A 158 17.86 -25.03 2.23
C ALA A 158 16.70 -24.01 2.09
N VAL A 159 16.63 -23.28 0.98
CA VAL A 159 15.49 -22.37 0.70
C VAL A 159 14.16 -23.15 0.66
N ASN A 160 14.13 -24.27 -0.06
CA ASN A 160 12.94 -25.10 -0.18
C ASN A 160 12.54 -25.77 1.13
N GLU A 161 13.51 -26.12 1.98
CA GLU A 161 13.24 -26.61 3.34
C GLU A 161 12.60 -25.52 4.21
N VAL A 162 13.18 -24.31 4.24
CA VAL A 162 12.63 -23.16 4.95
C VAL A 162 11.18 -22.89 4.52
N VAL A 163 10.94 -22.81 3.22
CA VAL A 163 9.62 -22.53 2.66
C VAL A 163 8.62 -23.63 2.99
N ARG A 164 8.99 -24.91 2.91
CA ARG A 164 8.10 -26.01 3.29
C ARG A 164 7.75 -25.97 4.78
N ASN A 165 8.74 -25.75 5.65
CA ASN A 165 8.53 -25.66 7.08
C ASN A 165 7.60 -24.48 7.45
N LEU A 166 7.73 -23.35 6.75
CA LEU A 166 6.79 -22.24 6.86
C LEU A 166 5.39 -22.64 6.43
N ALA A 167 5.24 -23.25 5.25
CA ALA A 167 3.94 -23.66 4.71
C ALA A 167 3.22 -24.64 5.64
N ASP A 168 3.94 -25.60 6.24
CA ASP A 168 3.43 -26.56 7.22
C ASP A 168 3.02 -25.94 8.56
N ALA A 169 3.51 -24.73 8.86
CA ALA A 169 3.21 -24.02 10.10
C ALA A 169 2.11 -22.96 9.95
N LEU A 170 1.70 -22.59 8.73
CA LEU A 170 0.75 -21.49 8.53
C LEU A 170 -0.59 -21.77 9.23
N ASP A 171 -1.15 -22.97 9.09
CA ASP A 171 -2.46 -23.30 9.67
C ASP A 171 -2.48 -23.10 11.20
N ASP A 172 -1.41 -23.51 11.87
CA ASP A 172 -1.31 -23.49 13.33
C ASP A 172 -0.75 -22.18 13.90
N CYS A 173 0.13 -21.50 13.17
CA CYS A 173 1.01 -20.48 13.72
C CYS A 173 0.92 -19.12 13.02
N LEU A 174 0.02 -18.92 12.06
CA LEU A 174 -0.04 -17.70 11.24
C LEU A 174 -0.02 -16.39 12.05
N ALA A 175 -0.89 -16.24 13.06
CA ALA A 175 -0.90 -15.03 13.90
C ALA A 175 0.41 -14.83 14.67
N GLY A 176 1.01 -15.92 15.16
CA GLY A 176 2.32 -15.88 15.80
C GLY A 176 3.45 -15.51 14.83
N LEU A 177 3.45 -16.04 13.61
CA LEU A 177 4.43 -15.70 12.58
C LEU A 177 4.31 -14.24 12.16
N VAL A 178 3.09 -13.73 11.91
CA VAL A 178 2.85 -12.31 11.59
C VAL A 178 3.30 -11.40 12.73
N TRP A 179 3.00 -11.76 13.98
CA TRP A 179 3.51 -11.05 15.16
C TRP A 179 5.05 -10.96 15.14
N LEU A 180 5.74 -12.06 14.80
CA LEU A 180 7.20 -12.13 14.83
C LEU A 180 7.87 -11.35 13.71
N THR A 181 7.18 -11.10 12.58
CA THR A 181 7.70 -10.22 11.51
C THR A 181 7.98 -8.78 11.98
N ARG A 182 7.41 -8.39 13.13
CA ARG A 182 7.64 -7.09 13.75
C ARG A 182 8.96 -6.99 14.51
N ILE A 183 9.70 -8.10 14.64
CA ILE A 183 11.07 -8.09 15.17
C ILE A 183 12.00 -7.57 14.07
N LYS A 184 12.30 -6.27 14.15
CA LYS A 184 13.08 -5.53 13.14
C LYS A 184 14.30 -4.90 13.77
N GLU A 185 15.39 -5.66 13.84
CA GLU A 185 16.67 -5.25 14.41
C GLU A 185 17.59 -4.74 13.32
N ALA A 186 18.06 -3.50 13.45
CA ALA A 186 18.85 -2.84 12.42
C ALA A 186 20.10 -3.63 11.99
N GLN A 187 20.72 -4.37 12.93
CA GLN A 187 21.92 -5.18 12.65
C GLN A 187 21.64 -6.44 11.80
N HIS A 188 20.37 -6.84 11.71
CA HIS A 188 19.93 -8.07 11.02
C HIS A 188 18.94 -7.78 9.89
N TYR A 189 18.84 -6.50 9.49
CA TYR A 189 17.80 -6.01 8.60
C TYR A 189 17.64 -6.86 7.34
N THR A 190 18.72 -7.17 6.60
CA THR A 190 18.63 -7.92 5.34
C THR A 190 18.05 -9.32 5.51
N ALA A 191 18.51 -10.07 6.52
CA ALA A 191 18.00 -11.43 6.75
C ALA A 191 16.55 -11.41 7.27
N GLN A 192 16.24 -10.51 8.21
CA GLN A 192 14.89 -10.35 8.75
C GLN A 192 13.90 -9.87 7.69
N HIS A 193 14.28 -8.93 6.84
CA HIS A 193 13.46 -8.42 5.75
C HIS A 193 13.03 -9.55 4.79
N VAL A 194 13.97 -10.41 4.42
CA VAL A 194 13.73 -11.55 3.53
C VAL A 194 12.80 -12.58 4.20
N VAL A 195 13.01 -12.89 5.47
CA VAL A 195 12.14 -13.78 6.26
C VAL A 195 10.73 -13.19 6.43
N ASN A 196 10.62 -11.90 6.74
CA ASN A 196 9.35 -11.19 6.89
C ASN A 196 8.56 -11.20 5.58
N THR A 197 9.24 -10.92 4.46
CA THR A 197 8.64 -10.92 3.14
C THR A 197 8.10 -12.30 2.79
N ALA A 198 8.85 -13.38 3.10
CA ALA A 198 8.38 -14.75 2.94
C ALA A 198 7.14 -15.05 3.82
N ILE A 199 7.18 -14.73 5.12
CA ILE A 199 6.06 -14.97 6.05
C ILE A 199 4.79 -14.23 5.59
N LEU A 200 4.90 -12.95 5.25
CA LEU A 200 3.75 -12.12 4.88
C LEU A 200 3.18 -12.52 3.51
N SER A 201 4.02 -12.84 2.53
CA SER A 201 3.56 -13.31 1.21
C SER A 201 2.90 -14.69 1.27
N MET A 202 3.47 -15.61 2.03
CA MET A 202 2.89 -16.93 2.28
C MET A 202 1.59 -16.84 3.09
N GLY A 203 1.55 -16.00 4.12
CA GLY A 203 0.35 -15.74 4.91
C GLY A 203 -0.79 -15.14 4.08
N LEU A 204 -0.48 -14.17 3.22
CA LEU A 204 -1.44 -13.57 2.30
C LEU A 204 -2.00 -14.60 1.31
N THR A 205 -1.14 -15.38 0.65
CA THR A 205 -1.57 -16.40 -0.32
C THR A 205 -2.35 -17.53 0.32
N PHE A 206 -1.98 -17.93 1.55
CA PHE A 206 -2.77 -18.84 2.37
C PHE A 206 -4.15 -18.26 2.70
N GLY A 207 -4.23 -16.99 3.11
CA GLY A 207 -5.48 -16.29 3.37
C GLY A 207 -6.39 -16.16 2.14
N MET A 208 -5.80 -15.98 0.95
CA MET A 208 -6.50 -16.01 -0.33
C MET A 208 -6.86 -17.42 -0.81
N ARG A 209 -6.55 -18.47 -0.04
CA ARG A 209 -6.81 -19.88 -0.34
C ARG A 209 -6.16 -20.37 -1.63
N TRP A 210 -4.97 -19.86 -1.93
CA TRP A 210 -4.20 -20.37 -3.06
C TRP A 210 -3.70 -21.79 -2.79
N ARG A 211 -3.42 -22.52 -3.87
CA ARG A 211 -2.86 -23.88 -3.73
C ARG A 211 -1.47 -23.83 -3.09
N ARG A 212 -1.13 -24.89 -2.37
CA ARG A 212 0.13 -25.01 -1.63
C ARG A 212 1.36 -24.71 -2.48
N GLU A 213 1.38 -25.17 -3.73
CA GLU A 213 2.50 -24.92 -4.64
C GLU A 213 2.72 -23.42 -4.90
N ARG A 214 1.63 -22.64 -5.00
CA ARG A 214 1.70 -21.18 -5.16
C ARG A 214 2.08 -20.47 -3.86
N ILE A 215 1.66 -20.99 -2.70
CA ILE A 215 2.10 -20.48 -1.39
C ILE A 215 3.61 -20.67 -1.25
N GLU A 216 4.12 -21.86 -1.58
CA GLU A 216 5.56 -22.15 -1.54
C GLU A 216 6.32 -21.28 -2.55
N THR A 217 5.78 -21.08 -3.76
CA THR A 217 6.35 -20.16 -4.75
C THR A 217 6.43 -18.72 -4.23
N ALA A 218 5.39 -18.22 -3.55
CA ALA A 218 5.42 -16.91 -2.92
C ALA A 218 6.52 -16.80 -1.86
N GLY A 219 6.71 -17.84 -1.05
CA GLY A 219 7.81 -17.95 -0.10
C GLY A 219 9.19 -17.91 -0.76
N GLN A 220 9.39 -18.69 -1.84
CA GLN A 220 10.64 -18.69 -2.61
C GLN A 220 10.96 -17.32 -3.20
N VAL A 221 9.99 -16.66 -3.84
CA VAL A 221 10.21 -15.32 -4.41
C VAL A 221 10.45 -14.31 -3.29
N GLY A 222 9.70 -14.37 -2.19
CA GLY A 222 9.93 -13.52 -1.02
C GLY A 222 11.35 -13.67 -0.46
N MET A 223 11.88 -14.89 -0.44
CA MET A 223 13.25 -15.16 0.00
C MET A 223 14.34 -14.67 -0.96
N LEU A 224 14.04 -14.62 -2.27
CA LEU A 224 15.05 -14.46 -3.31
C LEU A 224 14.95 -13.15 -4.09
N HIS A 225 13.89 -12.34 -3.90
CA HIS A 225 13.63 -11.14 -4.70
C HIS A 225 14.79 -10.14 -4.72
N ASP A 226 15.53 -10.06 -3.61
CA ASP A 226 16.64 -9.15 -3.41
C ASP A 226 18.02 -9.81 -3.51
N ILE A 227 18.11 -11.10 -3.91
CA ILE A 227 19.37 -11.86 -3.89
C ILE A 227 20.49 -11.22 -4.74
N GLY A 228 20.11 -10.49 -5.80
CA GLY A 228 21.06 -9.77 -6.63
C GLY A 228 21.78 -8.62 -5.91
N LYS A 229 21.23 -8.08 -4.82
CA LYS A 229 21.88 -7.01 -4.03
C LYS A 229 23.18 -7.49 -3.41
N ALA A 230 23.32 -8.79 -3.14
CA ALA A 230 24.56 -9.37 -2.63
C ALA A 230 25.75 -9.29 -3.62
N ARG A 231 25.52 -8.87 -4.87
CA ARG A 231 26.57 -8.62 -5.88
C ARG A 231 26.91 -7.14 -6.06
N LEU A 232 26.18 -6.24 -5.41
CA LEU A 232 26.43 -4.80 -5.45
C LEU A 232 27.52 -4.42 -4.46
N ASP A 233 28.18 -3.28 -4.70
CA ASP A 233 29.17 -2.71 -3.78
C ASP A 233 28.52 -2.35 -2.43
N HIS A 234 29.11 -2.78 -1.32
CA HIS A 234 28.65 -2.44 0.03
C HIS A 234 28.66 -0.92 0.27
N ALA A 235 29.64 -0.19 -0.28
CA ALA A 235 29.69 1.26 -0.15
C ALA A 235 28.49 1.96 -0.82
N LEU A 236 27.91 1.33 -1.85
CA LEU A 236 26.70 1.80 -2.53
C LEU A 236 25.45 1.50 -1.70
N LEU A 237 25.36 0.32 -1.09
CA LEU A 237 24.22 -0.10 -0.27
C LEU A 237 24.13 0.64 1.07
N ASP A 238 25.27 0.96 1.69
CA ASP A 238 25.35 1.60 3.02
C ASP A 238 25.43 3.13 2.96
N LYS A 239 25.35 3.72 1.77
CA LYS A 239 25.51 5.17 1.56
C LYS A 239 24.39 5.93 2.28
N ALA A 240 24.74 6.79 3.25
CA ALA A 240 23.78 7.54 4.08
C ALA A 240 23.14 8.78 3.41
N GLY A 241 23.60 9.18 2.21
CA GLY A 241 23.06 10.29 1.42
C GLY A 241 22.30 9.85 0.17
N PRO A 242 21.72 10.77 -0.61
CA PRO A 242 21.06 10.42 -1.87
C PRO A 242 22.02 9.75 -2.85
N LEU A 243 21.52 8.77 -3.59
CA LEU A 243 22.23 8.13 -4.69
C LEU A 243 22.19 9.04 -5.93
N SER A 244 23.28 9.05 -6.71
CA SER A 244 23.31 9.66 -8.03
C SER A 244 22.51 8.83 -9.05
N ASP A 245 22.18 9.40 -10.20
CA ASP A 245 21.46 8.66 -11.25
C ASP A 245 22.19 7.39 -11.70
N SER A 246 23.54 7.43 -11.78
CA SER A 246 24.34 6.26 -12.12
C SER A 246 24.34 5.20 -11.02
N GLU A 247 24.36 5.63 -9.77
CA GLU A 247 24.27 4.75 -8.60
C GLU A 247 22.87 4.12 -8.49
N ILE A 248 21.81 4.87 -8.78
CA ILE A 248 20.44 4.35 -8.87
C ILE A 248 20.35 3.29 -9.95
N GLU A 249 20.91 3.54 -11.13
CA GLU A 249 20.90 2.57 -12.23
C GLU A 249 21.68 1.30 -11.86
N GLU A 250 22.80 1.43 -11.16
CA GLU A 250 23.55 0.28 -10.65
C GLU A 250 22.75 -0.52 -9.62
N VAL A 251 22.08 0.16 -8.68
CA VAL A 251 21.18 -0.51 -7.72
C VAL A 251 20.05 -1.23 -8.45
N ARG A 252 19.43 -0.62 -9.46
CA ARG A 252 18.32 -1.23 -10.24
C ARG A 252 18.74 -2.52 -10.93
N ARG A 253 20.02 -2.67 -11.32
CA ARG A 253 20.52 -3.89 -11.96
C ARG A 253 20.43 -5.14 -11.08
N HIS A 254 20.22 -5.01 -9.76
CA HIS A 254 20.11 -6.16 -8.87
C HIS A 254 19.05 -7.18 -9.30
N VAL A 255 17.92 -6.74 -9.88
CA VAL A 255 16.86 -7.66 -10.35
C VAL A 255 17.31 -8.48 -11.56
N ILE A 256 18.11 -7.88 -12.46
CA ILE A 256 18.69 -8.59 -13.61
C ILE A 256 19.78 -9.55 -13.15
N VAL A 257 20.65 -9.10 -12.24
CA VAL A 257 21.69 -9.94 -11.65
C VAL A 257 21.05 -11.13 -10.93
N GLY A 258 20.04 -10.89 -10.10
CA GLY A 258 19.27 -11.92 -9.41
C GLY A 258 18.64 -12.91 -10.39
N PHE A 259 17.99 -12.42 -11.45
CA PHE A 259 17.44 -13.28 -12.51
C PHE A 259 18.50 -14.15 -13.18
N ASP A 260 19.65 -13.57 -13.56
CA ASP A 260 20.71 -14.29 -14.27
C ASP A 260 21.33 -15.40 -13.41
N LEU A 261 21.43 -15.18 -12.11
CA LEU A 261 21.83 -16.19 -11.14
C LEU A 261 20.80 -17.33 -11.08
N LEU A 262 19.53 -16.97 -10.90
CA LEU A 262 18.45 -17.91 -10.68
C LEU A 262 18.09 -18.74 -11.92
N LYS A 263 18.04 -18.11 -13.11
CA LYS A 263 17.66 -18.79 -14.37
C LYS A 263 18.60 -19.92 -14.76
N SER A 264 19.85 -19.87 -14.27
CA SER A 264 20.90 -20.84 -14.57
C SER A 264 20.94 -22.02 -13.59
N HIS A 265 20.19 -21.93 -12.49
CA HIS A 265 20.18 -22.92 -11.43
C HIS A 265 19.14 -24.03 -11.74
N PRO A 266 19.52 -25.32 -11.71
CA PRO A 266 18.64 -26.41 -12.13
C PRO A 266 17.39 -26.56 -11.25
N ASP A 267 17.52 -26.29 -9.95
CA ASP A 267 16.42 -26.44 -8.99
C ASP A 267 15.55 -25.17 -8.81
N VAL A 268 15.74 -24.15 -9.64
CA VAL A 268 14.92 -22.92 -9.58
C VAL A 268 13.89 -22.94 -10.72
N PRO A 269 12.59 -22.95 -10.40
CA PRO A 269 11.56 -22.77 -11.42
C PRO A 269 11.72 -21.43 -12.14
N MET A 270 11.53 -21.43 -13.47
CA MET A 270 11.60 -20.20 -14.27
C MET A 270 10.58 -19.15 -13.82
N GLU A 271 9.45 -19.57 -13.25
CA GLU A 271 8.44 -18.69 -12.63
C GLU A 271 9.05 -17.86 -11.49
N VAL A 272 9.82 -18.49 -10.59
CA VAL A 272 10.50 -17.81 -9.48
C VAL A 272 11.51 -16.81 -10.02
N ALA A 273 12.38 -17.23 -10.94
CA ALA A 273 13.38 -16.33 -11.53
C ALA A 273 12.70 -15.13 -12.22
N SER A 274 11.66 -15.38 -13.01
CA SER A 274 10.92 -14.32 -13.74
C SER A 274 10.23 -13.35 -12.79
N ALA A 275 9.70 -13.84 -11.67
CA ALA A 275 9.11 -13.00 -10.63
C ALA A 275 10.17 -12.13 -9.94
N VAL A 276 11.33 -12.69 -9.57
CA VAL A 276 12.45 -11.94 -9.00
C VAL A 276 12.91 -10.82 -9.94
N ARG A 277 13.00 -11.11 -11.24
CA ARG A 277 13.36 -10.09 -12.25
C ARG A 277 12.39 -8.92 -12.29
N SER A 278 11.12 -9.18 -12.00
CA SER A 278 10.00 -8.26 -12.24
C SER A 278 9.45 -7.66 -10.95
N SER A 279 10.10 -7.89 -9.80
CA SER A 279 9.63 -7.48 -8.47
C SER A 279 9.49 -5.97 -8.30
N HIS A 280 10.17 -5.19 -9.14
CA HIS A 280 10.10 -3.72 -9.18
C HIS A 280 9.42 -3.17 -10.46
N GLU A 281 8.77 -4.04 -11.23
CA GLU A 281 7.84 -3.61 -12.28
C GLU A 281 6.57 -3.04 -11.64
N ARG A 282 5.91 -2.12 -12.34
CA ARG A 282 4.73 -1.40 -11.83
C ARG A 282 3.58 -1.52 -12.81
N PRO A 283 2.33 -1.75 -12.36
CA PRO A 283 1.19 -1.86 -13.26
C PRO A 283 1.02 -0.71 -14.26
N ASP A 284 1.45 0.51 -13.92
CA ASP A 284 1.45 1.68 -14.80
C ASP A 284 2.61 1.73 -15.83
N GLY A 285 3.53 0.76 -15.81
CA GLY A 285 4.70 0.69 -16.69
C GLY A 285 5.86 1.61 -16.28
N SER A 286 5.78 2.29 -15.13
CA SER A 286 6.86 3.16 -14.63
C SER A 286 7.98 2.40 -13.91
N GLY A 287 7.82 1.09 -13.73
CA GLY A 287 8.77 0.21 -13.07
C GLY A 287 9.99 -0.15 -13.92
N TYR A 288 10.80 -1.07 -13.40
CA TYR A 288 12.03 -1.56 -14.03
C TYR A 288 12.15 -3.08 -13.80
N PRO A 289 12.92 -3.80 -14.63
CA PRO A 289 13.88 -3.34 -15.63
C PRO A 289 13.32 -3.14 -17.05
N HIS A 290 12.12 -3.64 -17.34
CA HIS A 290 11.54 -3.62 -18.68
C HIS A 290 10.31 -2.71 -18.80
N GLY A 291 9.80 -2.14 -17.71
CA GLY A 291 8.59 -1.30 -17.77
C GLY A 291 7.35 -2.12 -18.15
N LEU A 292 7.28 -3.37 -17.68
CA LEU A 292 6.10 -4.22 -17.85
C LEU A 292 4.90 -3.56 -17.18
N ASN A 293 3.71 -3.77 -17.72
CA ASN A 293 2.46 -3.18 -17.21
C ASN A 293 1.39 -4.26 -16.96
N GLY A 294 0.47 -3.95 -16.04
CA GLY A 294 -0.64 -4.81 -15.64
C GLY A 294 -0.31 -6.30 -15.58
N ASN A 295 -1.03 -7.09 -16.38
CA ASN A 295 -0.92 -8.55 -16.43
C ASN A 295 0.31 -9.09 -17.17
N ALA A 296 1.13 -8.23 -17.78
CA ALA A 296 2.44 -8.64 -18.29
C ALA A 296 3.44 -8.87 -17.15
N ILE A 297 3.15 -8.37 -15.95
CA ILE A 297 3.95 -8.59 -14.74
C ILE A 297 3.50 -9.92 -14.11
N PRO A 298 4.44 -10.86 -13.85
CA PRO A 298 4.12 -12.12 -13.16
C PRO A 298 3.34 -11.89 -11.88
N VAL A 299 2.36 -12.75 -11.57
CA VAL A 299 1.48 -12.51 -10.42
C VAL A 299 2.27 -12.48 -9.10
N MET A 300 3.28 -13.34 -8.98
CA MET A 300 4.16 -13.38 -7.82
C MET A 300 4.97 -12.10 -7.66
N ALA A 301 5.40 -11.46 -8.75
CA ALA A 301 6.09 -10.18 -8.69
C ALA A 301 5.17 -9.05 -8.19
N ARG A 302 3.92 -8.99 -8.70
CA ARG A 302 2.91 -8.03 -8.24
C ARG A 302 2.59 -8.21 -6.75
N LEU A 303 2.53 -9.46 -6.29
CA LEU A 303 2.30 -9.79 -4.88
C LEU A 303 3.47 -9.36 -4.00
N ILE A 304 4.70 -9.70 -4.40
CA ILE A 304 5.91 -9.35 -3.64
C ILE A 304 6.12 -7.84 -3.59
N ALA A 305 5.81 -7.10 -4.66
CA ALA A 305 5.90 -5.63 -4.66
C ALA A 305 5.08 -4.98 -3.53
N VAL A 306 3.87 -5.50 -3.25
CA VAL A 306 3.01 -5.01 -2.15
C VAL A 306 3.62 -5.33 -0.79
N VAL A 307 4.07 -6.58 -0.61
CA VAL A 307 4.62 -7.07 0.67
C VAL A 307 5.96 -6.40 0.99
N ASP A 308 6.86 -6.29 0.01
CA ASP A 308 8.15 -5.61 0.14
C ASP A 308 7.93 -4.14 0.53
N ALA A 309 7.05 -3.42 -0.17
CA ALA A 309 6.76 -2.02 0.16
C ALA A 309 6.20 -1.86 1.58
N TYR A 310 5.34 -2.77 2.04
CA TYR A 310 4.84 -2.72 3.42
C TYR A 310 5.96 -2.96 4.45
N ASP A 311 6.74 -4.02 4.29
CA ASP A 311 7.82 -4.35 5.22
C ASP A 311 8.88 -3.23 5.22
N ALA A 312 9.13 -2.64 4.06
CA ALA A 312 9.98 -1.48 3.86
C ALA A 312 9.57 -0.27 4.69
N ILE A 313 8.30 0.14 4.59
CA ILE A 313 7.77 1.34 5.24
C ILE A 313 7.73 1.18 6.77
N THR A 314 7.48 -0.05 7.24
CA THR A 314 7.38 -0.38 8.67
C THR A 314 8.73 -0.72 9.31
N SER A 315 9.83 -0.66 8.57
CA SER A 315 11.17 -0.96 9.08
C SER A 315 12.01 0.28 9.33
N VAL A 316 12.89 0.21 10.33
CA VAL A 316 13.94 1.22 10.53
C VAL A 316 15.00 1.03 9.44
N ARG A 317 15.32 2.10 8.71
CA ARG A 317 16.30 2.10 7.62
C ARG A 317 17.33 3.21 7.85
N PRO A 318 18.53 3.13 7.23
CA PRO A 318 19.56 4.18 7.32
C PRO A 318 19.06 5.60 7.04
N HIS A 319 17.99 5.75 6.24
CA HIS A 319 17.42 7.04 5.81
C HIS A 319 16.01 7.34 6.35
N GLY A 320 15.46 6.54 7.26
CA GLY A 320 14.07 6.73 7.70
C GLY A 320 13.69 5.96 8.96
N ALA A 321 12.93 6.62 9.82
CA ALA A 321 12.27 5.97 10.96
C ALA A 321 11.16 5.05 10.46
N ALA A 322 10.94 3.95 11.18
CA ALA A 322 9.80 3.07 10.95
C ALA A 322 8.49 3.88 11.05
N ARG A 323 7.58 3.68 10.10
CA ARG A 323 6.23 4.25 10.16
C ARG A 323 5.26 3.24 10.76
N SER A 324 4.14 3.73 11.29
CA SER A 324 3.11 2.86 11.84
C SER A 324 2.44 2.02 10.75
N HIS A 325 1.85 0.90 11.17
CA HIS A 325 1.08 0.00 10.30
C HIS A 325 0.04 0.75 9.45
N GLN A 326 -0.75 1.64 10.06
CA GLN A 326 -1.74 2.45 9.35
C GLN A 326 -1.13 3.33 8.26
N ARG A 327 0.04 3.94 8.53
CA ARG A 327 0.73 4.76 7.54
C ARG A 327 1.20 3.91 6.38
N ALA A 328 1.72 2.71 6.63
CA ALA A 328 2.11 1.79 5.58
C ALA A 328 0.92 1.38 4.70
N LEU A 329 -0.23 1.02 5.30
CA LEU A 329 -1.44 0.72 4.53
C LEU A 329 -1.94 1.93 3.73
N GLY A 330 -1.86 3.13 4.30
CA GLY A 330 -2.19 4.38 3.61
C GLY A 330 -1.34 4.60 2.36
N GLU A 331 -0.02 4.40 2.44
CA GLU A 331 0.89 4.52 1.29
C GLU A 331 0.61 3.49 0.20
N LEU A 332 0.36 2.23 0.58
CA LEU A 332 -0.05 1.19 -0.37
C LEU A 332 -1.36 1.56 -1.07
N TRP A 333 -2.33 2.10 -0.32
CA TRP A 333 -3.60 2.54 -0.86
C TRP A 333 -3.43 3.71 -1.86
N ARG A 334 -2.55 4.68 -1.57
CA ARG A 334 -2.21 5.81 -2.49
C ARG A 334 -1.69 5.31 -3.84
N ALA A 335 -0.83 4.31 -3.77
CA ALA A 335 -0.11 3.78 -4.92
C ALA A 335 -0.86 2.64 -5.64
N ARG A 336 -2.09 2.33 -5.19
CA ARG A 336 -2.97 1.33 -5.78
C ARG A 336 -3.35 1.74 -7.21
N GLY A 337 -3.18 0.83 -8.17
CA GLY A 337 -3.47 1.08 -9.59
C GLY A 337 -2.36 1.79 -10.36
N SER A 338 -1.35 2.32 -9.66
CA SER A 338 -0.13 2.86 -10.27
C SER A 338 1.06 1.94 -10.04
N GLN A 339 1.58 1.90 -8.80
CA GLN A 339 2.72 1.05 -8.43
C GLN A 339 2.29 -0.37 -8.05
N PHE A 340 1.05 -0.56 -7.60
CA PHE A 340 0.58 -1.83 -7.08
C PHE A 340 -0.73 -2.29 -7.71
N GLU A 341 -0.87 -3.61 -7.86
CA GLU A 341 -2.09 -4.25 -8.33
C GLU A 341 -3.25 -4.01 -7.35
N PRO A 342 -4.37 -3.39 -7.78
CA PRO A 342 -5.45 -3.02 -6.87
C PRO A 342 -5.99 -4.15 -6.00
N ALA A 343 -6.29 -5.28 -6.61
CA ALA A 343 -6.88 -6.42 -5.91
C ALA A 343 -5.92 -7.02 -4.86
N LEU A 344 -4.60 -6.96 -5.09
CA LEU A 344 -3.61 -7.43 -4.12
C LEU A 344 -3.40 -6.47 -2.95
N VAL A 345 -3.46 -5.15 -3.18
CA VAL A 345 -3.43 -4.15 -2.09
C VAL A 345 -4.64 -4.34 -1.18
N GLU A 346 -5.82 -4.51 -1.77
CA GLU A 346 -7.06 -4.72 -1.01
C GLU A 346 -7.04 -6.03 -0.23
N ALA A 347 -6.60 -7.12 -0.86
CA ALA A 347 -6.42 -8.40 -0.20
C ALA A 347 -5.44 -8.31 0.97
N PHE A 348 -4.34 -7.57 0.79
CA PHE A 348 -3.33 -7.38 1.83
C PHE A 348 -3.84 -6.55 3.01
N ILE A 349 -4.61 -5.48 2.75
CA ILE A 349 -5.28 -4.70 3.79
C ILE A 349 -6.29 -5.55 4.55
N GLN A 350 -7.09 -6.37 3.86
CA GLN A 350 -8.06 -7.26 4.50
C GLN A 350 -7.36 -8.34 5.35
N PHE A 351 -6.27 -8.90 4.83
CA PHE A 351 -5.46 -9.91 5.51
C PHE A 351 -4.88 -9.40 6.83
N LEU A 352 -4.21 -8.24 6.83
CA LEU A 352 -3.62 -7.68 8.05
C LEU A 352 -4.66 -7.01 8.96
N GLY A 353 -5.79 -6.56 8.42
CA GLY A 353 -6.74 -5.71 9.11
C GLY A 353 -6.16 -4.32 9.40
N TRP A 354 -6.86 -3.53 10.21
CA TRP A 354 -6.42 -2.18 10.59
C TRP A 354 -5.44 -2.17 11.78
N VAL A 355 -5.36 -3.28 12.52
CA VAL A 355 -4.39 -3.55 13.59
C VAL A 355 -4.02 -5.04 13.65
N PRO A 356 -2.88 -5.45 13.08
CA PRO A 356 -2.46 -6.85 13.12
C PRO A 356 -1.88 -7.24 14.48
N PRO A 357 -1.76 -8.55 14.78
CA PRO A 357 -1.10 -9.04 15.97
C PRO A 357 0.32 -8.47 16.16
N GLY A 358 0.66 -8.20 17.42
CA GLY A 358 1.94 -7.61 17.82
C GLY A 358 2.01 -6.09 17.67
N THR A 359 0.97 -5.44 17.17
CA THR A 359 0.94 -3.97 17.06
C THR A 359 0.89 -3.33 18.45
N LEU A 360 1.83 -2.41 18.71
CA LEU A 360 1.80 -1.57 19.90
C LEU A 360 0.82 -0.42 19.69
N VAL A 361 -0.05 -0.18 20.67
CA VAL A 361 -1.09 0.84 20.62
C VAL A 361 -1.09 1.68 21.89
N ARG A 362 -1.52 2.94 21.76
CA ARG A 362 -1.88 3.79 22.90
C ARG A 362 -3.39 3.82 23.01
N LEU A 363 -3.91 3.56 24.20
CA LEU A 363 -5.35 3.57 24.47
C LEU A 363 -5.84 4.97 24.82
N VAL A 364 -7.15 5.19 24.77
CA VAL A 364 -7.79 6.48 25.13
C VAL A 364 -7.48 6.90 26.57
N ASN A 365 -7.17 5.96 27.47
CA ASN A 365 -6.75 6.24 28.84
C ASN A 365 -5.23 6.46 29.01
N ASP A 366 -4.48 6.66 27.93
CA ASP A 366 -3.01 6.80 27.88
C ASP A 366 -2.19 5.56 28.23
N GLU A 367 -2.83 4.42 28.55
CA GLU A 367 -2.12 3.16 28.74
C GLU A 367 -1.60 2.60 27.40
N LEU A 368 -0.49 1.85 27.48
CA LEU A 368 0.01 1.10 26.33
C LEU A 368 -0.65 -0.27 26.27
N GLY A 369 -0.95 -0.72 25.06
CA GLY A 369 -1.46 -2.06 24.80
C GLY A 369 -0.68 -2.73 23.67
N VAL A 370 -0.66 -4.06 23.67
CA VAL A 370 -0.24 -4.84 22.50
C VAL A 370 -1.40 -5.68 21.99
N VAL A 371 -1.63 -5.62 20.69
CA VAL A 371 -2.68 -6.36 20.01
C VAL A 371 -2.32 -7.84 19.95
N MET A 372 -3.19 -8.68 20.50
CA MET A 372 -3.05 -10.14 20.52
C MET A 372 -3.68 -10.76 19.27
N ASN A 373 -4.93 -10.41 19.00
CA ASN A 373 -5.67 -10.83 17.82
C ASN A 373 -6.89 -9.91 17.62
N MET A 374 -7.64 -10.13 16.54
CA MET A 374 -8.95 -9.54 16.27
C MET A 374 -10.01 -10.62 16.49
N ARG A 375 -11.01 -10.33 17.33
CA ARG A 375 -12.16 -11.24 17.47
C ARG A 375 -13.07 -11.17 16.25
N SER A 376 -13.30 -12.32 15.64
CA SER A 376 -14.24 -12.49 14.53
C SER A 376 -15.69 -12.22 14.98
N GLY A 377 -16.34 -11.25 14.35
CA GLY A 377 -17.69 -10.77 14.64
C GLY A 377 -18.06 -9.58 13.72
N SER A 378 -19.27 -9.01 13.84
CA SER A 378 -19.72 -7.91 12.96
C SER A 378 -18.88 -6.63 13.08
N LYS A 379 -18.31 -6.38 14.27
CA LYS A 379 -17.55 -5.15 14.57
C LYS A 379 -16.02 -5.33 14.64
N GLN A 380 -15.46 -6.50 14.31
CA GLN A 380 -14.01 -6.82 14.35
C GLN A 380 -13.24 -6.11 15.49
N ARG A 381 -13.31 -6.66 16.72
CA ARG A 381 -12.78 -5.99 17.92
C ARG A 381 -11.35 -6.42 18.23
N PRO A 382 -10.42 -5.49 18.47
CA PRO A 382 -9.07 -5.82 18.92
C PRO A 382 -9.10 -6.41 20.33
N VAL A 383 -8.36 -7.50 20.52
CA VAL A 383 -8.04 -8.04 21.84
C VAL A 383 -6.62 -7.59 22.16
N VAL A 384 -6.44 -6.82 23.22
CA VAL A 384 -5.13 -6.31 23.63
C VAL A 384 -4.74 -6.79 25.02
N ARG A 385 -3.44 -6.81 25.31
CA ARG A 385 -2.92 -6.86 26.69
C ARG A 385 -2.28 -5.52 27.03
N SER A 386 -2.56 -4.99 28.22
CA SER A 386 -1.88 -3.78 28.70
C SER A 386 -0.38 -4.04 28.85
N VAL A 387 0.47 -3.09 28.47
CA VAL A 387 1.93 -3.18 28.55
C VAL A 387 2.43 -2.20 29.59
N ARG A 388 3.12 -2.70 30.61
CA ARG A 388 3.77 -1.85 31.64
C ARG A 388 5.24 -2.21 31.79
N ARG A 389 6.02 -1.26 32.31
CA ARG A 389 7.42 -1.48 32.66
C ARG A 389 7.56 -1.50 34.19
N VAL A 390 7.93 -2.64 34.75
CA VAL A 390 8.15 -2.85 36.19
C VAL A 390 9.61 -3.25 36.37
N GLU A 391 10.37 -2.46 37.13
CA GLU A 391 11.80 -2.70 37.39
C GLU A 391 12.64 -2.92 36.11
N GLY A 392 12.27 -2.22 35.02
CA GLY A 392 12.95 -2.32 33.73
C GLY A 392 12.53 -3.52 32.86
N GLN A 393 11.68 -4.42 33.37
CA GLN A 393 11.10 -5.52 32.62
C GLN A 393 9.71 -5.17 32.10
N LEU A 394 9.35 -5.70 30.92
CA LEU A 394 7.99 -5.58 30.40
C LEU A 394 7.09 -6.63 31.07
N VAL A 395 5.95 -6.15 31.58
CA VAL A 395 4.90 -6.96 32.18
C VAL A 395 3.62 -6.75 31.37
N LEU A 396 3.02 -7.85 30.94
CA LEU A 396 1.75 -7.84 30.22
C LEU A 396 0.62 -8.11 31.19
N GLY A 397 -0.43 -7.29 31.13
CA GLY A 397 -1.65 -7.47 31.91
C GLY A 397 -2.63 -8.47 31.26
N PRO A 398 -3.84 -8.59 31.82
CA PRO A 398 -4.87 -9.47 31.28
C PRO A 398 -5.28 -9.04 29.86
N GLN A 399 -5.83 -10.00 29.09
CA GLN A 399 -6.46 -9.69 27.81
C GLN A 399 -7.75 -8.90 28.04
N GLN A 400 -7.92 -7.84 27.26
CA GLN A 400 -9.14 -7.05 27.22
C GLN A 400 -9.59 -6.88 25.77
N GLU A 401 -10.88 -7.03 25.53
CA GLU A 401 -11.51 -6.69 24.26
C GLU A 401 -11.76 -5.18 24.24
N LEU A 402 -11.30 -4.51 23.19
CA LEU A 402 -11.45 -3.07 23.02
C LEU A 402 -12.68 -2.70 22.20
N ALA A 403 -12.97 -1.40 22.16
CA ALA A 403 -13.90 -0.85 21.18
C ALA A 403 -13.41 -1.16 19.75
N ALA A 404 -14.36 -1.22 18.81
CA ALA A 404 -14.05 -1.43 17.40
C ALA A 404 -13.40 -0.20 16.72
N GLN A 405 -13.41 0.94 17.42
CA GLN A 405 -13.04 2.25 16.91
C GLN A 405 -11.93 2.91 17.76
N PHE A 406 -11.57 4.15 17.39
CA PHE A 406 -10.58 4.97 18.08
C PHE A 406 -11.11 5.64 19.36
N GLU A 407 -12.40 5.44 19.67
CA GLU A 407 -13.11 6.02 20.80
C GLU A 407 -13.71 4.91 21.67
N ASP A 408 -14.08 5.28 22.89
CA ASP A 408 -14.81 4.38 23.77
C ASP A 408 -16.20 4.09 23.19
N ASP A 409 -16.70 2.86 23.35
CA ASP A 409 -18.05 2.52 22.87
C ASP A 409 -19.12 2.66 23.96
N ASP A 410 -20.39 2.61 23.55
CA ASP A 410 -21.56 2.72 24.45
C ASP A 410 -21.59 1.63 25.54
N GLU A 411 -20.83 0.55 25.36
CA GLU A 411 -20.69 -0.55 26.32
C GLU A 411 -19.51 -0.32 27.30
N GLY A 412 -18.87 0.86 27.23
CA GLY A 412 -17.77 1.27 28.10
C GLY A 412 -16.43 0.62 27.78
N ARG A 413 -16.26 0.02 26.59
CA ARG A 413 -14.96 -0.52 26.18
C ARG A 413 -14.06 0.59 25.69
N ILE A 414 -12.79 0.50 26.06
CA ILE A 414 -11.78 1.52 25.76
C ILE A 414 -11.39 1.48 24.28
N GLY A 415 -11.27 2.65 23.64
CA GLY A 415 -10.78 2.82 22.28
C GLY A 415 -9.25 2.79 22.14
N ILE A 416 -8.77 2.58 20.91
CA ILE A 416 -7.35 2.78 20.55
C ILE A 416 -7.16 4.24 20.14
N ARG A 417 -6.36 5.02 20.85
CA ARG A 417 -6.05 6.40 20.46
C ARG A 417 -5.02 6.45 19.31
N ASP A 418 -3.89 5.76 19.48
CA ASP A 418 -2.78 5.79 18.52
C ASP A 418 -2.29 4.38 18.18
N ILE A 419 -1.93 4.18 16.92
CA ILE A 419 -1.23 2.99 16.44
C ILE A 419 0.25 3.33 16.26
N LEU A 420 1.10 2.72 17.06
CA LEU A 420 2.49 3.11 17.20
C LEU A 420 3.39 2.35 16.22
N PRO A 421 4.47 2.97 15.72
CA PRO A 421 5.49 2.27 14.93
C PRO A 421 6.26 1.25 15.78
N ASP A 422 6.84 0.26 15.12
CA ASP A 422 7.70 -0.72 15.80
C ASP A 422 8.89 -0.02 16.47
N GLY A 423 9.17 -0.39 17.73
CA GLY A 423 10.22 0.24 18.53
C GLY A 423 9.80 1.50 19.29
N ALA A 424 8.56 1.99 19.12
CA ALA A 424 8.03 3.10 19.89
C ALA A 424 8.13 2.85 21.41
N GLU A 425 8.20 3.93 22.20
CA GLU A 425 8.33 3.87 23.67
C GLU A 425 9.57 3.10 24.16
N ASN A 426 10.58 2.93 23.29
CA ASN A 426 11.75 2.07 23.52
C ASN A 426 11.34 0.63 23.91
N ILE A 427 10.25 0.13 23.31
CA ILE A 427 9.76 -1.24 23.49
C ILE A 427 10.18 -2.04 22.26
N SER A 428 11.11 -2.97 22.45
CA SER A 428 11.47 -3.93 21.40
C SER A 428 10.44 -5.05 21.34
N MET A 429 10.01 -5.39 20.13
CA MET A 429 9.12 -6.53 19.89
C MET A 429 9.69 -7.85 20.41
N ARG A 430 11.02 -8.03 20.38
CA ARG A 430 11.69 -9.18 20.99
C ARG A 430 11.45 -9.26 22.50
N ALA A 431 11.58 -8.13 23.20
CA ALA A 431 11.36 -8.07 24.65
C ALA A 431 9.89 -8.34 25.01
N LEU A 432 8.98 -7.83 24.17
CA LEU A 432 7.55 -8.00 24.33
C LEU A 432 7.11 -9.46 24.07
N THR A 433 7.64 -10.11 23.04
CA THR A 433 7.46 -11.56 22.84
C THR A 433 7.98 -12.38 24.02
N GLY A 434 9.16 -12.04 24.55
CA GLY A 434 9.69 -12.71 25.74
C GLY A 434 8.83 -12.52 26.99
N ALA A 435 8.20 -11.35 27.15
CA ALA A 435 7.25 -11.12 28.24
C ALA A 435 5.99 -11.99 28.10
N LEU A 436 5.48 -12.15 26.87
CA LEU A 436 4.35 -13.02 26.59
C LEU A 436 4.67 -14.50 26.83
N MET A 437 5.86 -14.97 26.46
CA MET A 437 6.30 -16.35 26.76
C MET A 437 6.36 -16.62 28.26
N ARG A 438 7.00 -15.73 29.02
CA ARG A 438 7.07 -15.87 30.49
C ARG A 438 5.68 -15.88 31.14
N LEU A 439 4.75 -15.10 30.60
CA LEU A 439 3.37 -15.09 31.07
C LEU A 439 2.69 -16.45 30.84
N TYR A 440 2.88 -17.05 29.67
CA TYR A 440 2.35 -18.37 29.36
C TYR A 440 3.01 -19.50 30.16
N GLU A 441 4.31 -19.39 30.45
CA GLU A 441 5.02 -20.32 31.35
C GLU A 441 4.51 -20.23 32.79
N ALA A 442 4.03 -19.06 33.23
CA ALA A 442 3.49 -18.85 34.57
C ALA A 442 2.07 -19.40 34.79
N GLY A 443 1.46 -20.06 33.79
CA GLY A 443 0.20 -20.78 33.94
C GLY A 443 -1.07 -19.93 33.83
N GLU A 444 -1.02 -18.75 33.21
CA GLU A 444 -2.26 -18.05 32.81
C GLU A 444 -2.95 -18.84 31.68
N PRO A 445 -4.23 -19.23 31.83
CA PRO A 445 -4.95 -19.92 30.78
C PRO A 445 -5.08 -19.00 29.55
N SER A 446 -4.82 -19.55 28.36
CA SER A 446 -5.34 -18.97 27.12
C SER A 446 -6.85 -18.77 27.23
N ALA A 447 -7.42 -17.80 26.50
CA ALA A 447 -8.87 -17.60 26.42
C ALA A 447 -9.63 -18.95 26.26
N PRO A 448 -10.83 -19.11 26.86
CA PRO A 448 -11.42 -20.40 27.19
C PRO A 448 -11.38 -21.41 26.05
N ASP A 449 -10.84 -22.58 26.36
CA ASP A 449 -10.55 -23.67 25.45
C ASP A 449 -11.80 -24.31 24.84
N ALA A 450 -11.70 -24.64 23.56
CA ALA A 450 -12.44 -25.75 22.98
C ALA A 450 -11.46 -26.92 22.85
N ALA A 451 -11.49 -27.81 23.86
CA ALA A 451 -10.88 -29.15 23.93
C ALA A 451 -9.37 -29.29 23.60
N GLU A 452 -8.55 -29.51 24.63
CA GLU A 452 -7.16 -29.98 24.55
C GLU A 452 -7.06 -31.51 24.38
N ASP A 453 -5.97 -31.97 23.74
CA ASP A 453 -5.43 -33.34 23.82
C ASP A 453 -3.94 -33.21 24.25
N PRO A 454 -3.46 -33.92 25.30
CA PRO A 454 -2.18 -33.62 25.93
C PRO A 454 -1.07 -34.61 25.54
N ASP A 455 0.13 -34.10 25.22
CA ASP A 455 1.42 -34.66 25.70
C ASP A 455 2.62 -33.89 25.13
N GLY A 456 3.66 -33.70 25.95
CA GLY A 456 5.03 -33.44 25.46
C GLY A 456 5.86 -32.44 26.27
N ALA A 457 6.74 -32.98 27.13
CA ALA A 457 7.60 -32.33 28.12
C ALA A 457 8.72 -31.38 27.63
N ASP A 458 9.17 -30.53 28.57
CA ASP A 458 10.26 -29.55 28.55
C ASP A 458 11.70 -30.13 28.60
N GLU A 459 12.68 -29.34 28.13
CA GLU A 459 14.01 -29.16 28.78
C GLU A 459 14.68 -27.80 28.38
N PRO A 460 15.56 -27.20 29.22
CA PRO A 460 15.86 -25.75 29.20
C PRO A 460 17.18 -25.31 28.53
N LEU A 461 17.21 -24.06 28.05
CA LEU A 461 18.36 -23.39 27.40
C LEU A 461 19.19 -22.50 28.36
N VAL A 462 20.50 -22.48 28.11
CA VAL A 462 21.58 -21.80 28.87
C VAL A 462 21.74 -20.31 28.53
N SER A 463 22.13 -19.51 29.52
CA SER A 463 22.29 -18.04 29.52
C SER A 463 23.48 -17.48 28.70
N PRO A 464 23.40 -16.21 28.21
CA PRO A 464 24.46 -15.57 27.42
C PRO A 464 25.34 -14.61 28.24
N GLY A 465 26.61 -14.50 27.84
CA GLY A 465 27.55 -13.50 28.36
C GLY A 465 28.25 -12.75 27.23
N SER A 466 28.20 -11.41 27.30
CA SER A 466 29.29 -10.45 27.05
C SER A 466 28.82 -9.19 26.31
N ARG A 467 28.93 -8.06 27.03
CA ARG A 467 28.59 -6.69 26.64
C ARG A 467 29.72 -6.09 25.80
N TRP A 468 29.37 -5.43 24.70
CA TRP A 468 30.24 -4.45 24.04
C TRP A 468 29.70 -3.04 24.31
N ARG A 469 30.58 -2.19 24.84
CA ARG A 469 30.32 -0.77 25.14
C ARG A 469 30.91 0.06 24.02
N PHE A 470 30.13 0.96 23.42
CA PHE A 470 30.69 2.13 22.75
C PHE A 470 29.96 3.41 23.16
N SER A 471 30.80 4.33 23.62
CA SER A 471 30.53 5.69 24.05
C SER A 471 30.69 6.64 22.87
N GLY A 472 29.85 7.68 22.86
CA GLY A 472 30.21 8.97 22.28
C GLY A 472 29.49 9.29 20.97
N LEU A 473 28.53 10.21 21.05
CA LEU A 473 28.56 11.48 20.30
C LEU A 473 27.31 12.32 20.65
N ARG A 474 27.34 12.93 21.84
CA ARG A 474 26.68 14.22 22.06
C ARG A 474 27.52 15.27 21.35
N LYS A 475 27.02 15.81 20.25
CA LYS A 475 27.17 17.20 19.75
C LYS A 475 26.97 17.23 18.23
N LEU A 476 25.72 17.39 17.82
CA LEU A 476 25.33 17.87 16.48
C LEU A 476 23.97 18.59 16.51
N PHE A 477 23.67 19.28 17.62
CA PHE A 477 22.65 20.34 17.64
C PHE A 477 23.37 21.69 17.61
N GLY A 478 23.67 22.13 16.39
CA GLY A 478 23.96 23.53 16.07
C GLY A 478 22.66 24.35 16.03
N ARG A 479 22.78 25.61 16.41
CA ARG A 479 21.70 26.58 16.72
C ARG A 479 20.57 26.66 15.67
N ARG A 480 19.36 26.84 16.20
CA ARG A 480 18.19 27.38 15.48
C ARG A 480 18.56 28.72 14.81
N PRO A 481 18.14 28.99 13.57
CA PRO A 481 18.07 30.36 13.08
C PRO A 481 16.87 31.08 13.69
N ASP A 482 17.09 32.32 14.13
CA ASP A 482 16.08 33.22 14.65
C ASP A 482 15.02 33.56 13.59
N ALA A 483 13.76 33.60 14.02
CA ALA A 483 12.64 34.09 13.23
C ALA A 483 12.77 35.61 13.04
N GLY A 484 12.99 36.04 11.80
CA GLY A 484 12.87 37.45 11.41
C GLY A 484 11.39 37.88 11.32
N PRO A 485 11.09 39.17 11.48
CA PRO A 485 9.73 39.68 11.57
C PRO A 485 8.97 39.56 10.24
N THR A 486 7.74 39.07 10.33
CA THR A 486 6.73 39.00 9.27
C THR A 486 6.38 40.40 8.76
N PRO A 487 6.25 40.62 7.43
CA PRO A 487 5.78 41.89 6.90
C PRO A 487 4.27 42.09 7.19
N PRO A 488 3.81 43.35 7.32
CA PRO A 488 2.43 43.64 7.68
C PRO A 488 1.46 43.32 6.53
N VAL A 489 0.38 42.62 6.88
CA VAL A 489 -0.79 42.38 6.02
C VAL A 489 -1.52 43.72 5.80
N GLN A 490 -1.74 44.09 4.55
CA GLN A 490 -2.56 45.26 4.21
C GLN A 490 -4.06 44.93 4.38
N PRO A 491 -4.90 45.88 4.84
CA PRO A 491 -6.33 45.63 4.98
C PRO A 491 -6.97 45.48 3.59
N GLN A 492 -7.65 44.36 3.35
CA GLN A 492 -8.56 44.22 2.22
C GLN A 492 -9.87 44.97 2.53
N GLU A 493 -10.39 45.69 1.54
CA GLU A 493 -11.65 46.42 1.59
C GLU A 493 -12.84 45.47 1.79
N PRO A 494 -13.95 45.94 2.40
CA PRO A 494 -15.07 45.07 2.74
C PRO A 494 -15.82 44.63 1.48
N VAL A 495 -15.88 43.31 1.26
CA VAL A 495 -16.74 42.69 0.26
C VAL A 495 -18.19 42.83 0.72
N GLU A 496 -19.01 43.43 -0.14
CA GLU A 496 -20.44 43.64 0.07
C GLU A 496 -21.16 42.32 0.36
N SER A 497 -22.03 42.36 1.37
CA SER A 497 -22.89 41.25 1.79
C SER A 497 -23.87 40.85 0.69
N VAL A 498 -23.71 39.64 0.15
CA VAL A 498 -24.72 38.99 -0.69
C VAL A 498 -25.73 38.30 0.24
N GLU A 499 -27.00 38.69 0.15
CA GLU A 499 -28.08 38.02 0.89
C GLU A 499 -28.26 36.57 0.44
N PRO A 500 -28.65 35.64 1.34
CA PRO A 500 -28.72 34.22 1.03
C PRO A 500 -29.85 33.92 0.04
N SER A 501 -29.46 33.58 -1.19
CA SER A 501 -30.32 32.94 -2.17
C SER A 501 -30.98 31.70 -1.55
N ALA A 502 -32.29 31.56 -1.70
CA ALA A 502 -33.08 30.46 -1.16
C ALA A 502 -32.43 29.10 -1.45
N ALA A 503 -31.91 28.45 -0.41
CA ALA A 503 -31.21 27.17 -0.53
C ALA A 503 -32.18 26.07 -0.97
N LEU A 504 -31.85 25.35 -2.03
CA LEU A 504 -32.57 24.14 -2.43
C LEU A 504 -32.55 23.12 -1.28
N ARG A 505 -33.74 22.70 -0.84
CA ARG A 505 -33.90 21.55 0.06
C ARG A 505 -33.54 20.27 -0.70
N ARG A 506 -32.53 19.55 -0.23
CA ARG A 506 -32.01 18.30 -0.84
C ARG A 506 -32.17 17.13 0.11
N ARG A 507 -32.30 15.92 -0.43
CA ARG A 507 -32.23 14.67 0.35
C ARG A 507 -30.78 14.20 0.46
N ILE A 508 -30.27 14.13 1.68
CA ILE A 508 -28.88 13.77 1.96
C ILE A 508 -28.87 12.51 2.82
N LEU A 509 -28.05 11.52 2.44
CA LEU A 509 -27.84 10.31 3.22
C LEU A 509 -26.49 10.39 3.94
N VAL A 510 -26.48 10.24 5.27
CA VAL A 510 -25.26 10.19 6.09
C VAL A 510 -25.03 8.76 6.57
N ILE A 511 -23.94 8.15 6.14
CA ILE A 511 -23.55 6.77 6.48
C ILE A 511 -22.31 6.83 7.36
N ASP A 512 -22.49 6.59 8.66
CA ASP A 512 -21.42 6.67 9.65
C ASP A 512 -21.80 5.79 10.84
N ASP A 513 -20.89 5.02 11.42
CA ASP A 513 -21.23 4.16 12.55
C ASP A 513 -21.28 4.91 13.89
N SER A 514 -20.68 6.10 13.97
CA SER A 514 -20.76 6.99 15.14
C SER A 514 -22.08 7.77 15.17
N SER A 515 -22.89 7.53 16.21
CA SER A 515 -24.13 8.28 16.46
C SER A 515 -23.88 9.78 16.60
N THR A 516 -22.82 10.17 17.31
CA THR A 516 -22.43 11.57 17.51
C THR A 516 -22.12 12.28 16.19
N VAL A 517 -21.41 11.61 15.27
CA VAL A 517 -21.10 12.16 13.95
C VAL A 517 -22.36 12.30 13.10
N ARG A 518 -23.22 11.27 13.08
CA ARG A 518 -24.52 11.33 12.38
C ARG A 518 -25.36 12.48 12.90
N GLU A 519 -25.54 12.61 14.21
CA GLU A 519 -26.34 13.68 14.82
C GLU A 519 -25.79 15.08 14.53
N THR A 520 -24.47 15.23 14.61
CA THR A 520 -23.81 16.53 14.37
C THR A 520 -23.97 16.94 12.91
N LEU A 521 -23.68 16.04 11.97
CA LEU A 521 -23.78 16.32 10.55
C LEU A 521 -25.24 16.52 10.11
N SER A 522 -26.17 15.69 10.61
CA SER A 522 -27.60 15.87 10.37
C SER A 522 -28.07 17.24 10.84
N ARG A 523 -27.70 17.67 12.05
CA ARG A 523 -28.09 18.97 12.57
C ARG A 523 -27.59 20.13 11.71
N ILE A 524 -26.34 20.08 11.25
CA ILE A 524 -25.75 21.11 10.38
C ILE A 524 -26.50 21.19 9.04
N LEU A 525 -26.76 20.04 8.43
CA LEU A 525 -27.43 19.94 7.12
C LEU A 525 -28.92 20.32 7.21
N GLU A 526 -29.62 19.90 8.26
CA GLU A 526 -31.02 20.26 8.51
C GLU A 526 -31.20 21.76 8.80
N GLN A 527 -30.27 22.37 9.57
CA GLN A 527 -30.25 23.82 9.77
C GLN A 527 -30.03 24.59 8.47
N SER A 528 -29.35 23.96 7.50
CA SER A 528 -29.17 24.48 6.14
C SER A 528 -30.38 24.21 5.22
N GLY A 529 -31.47 23.66 5.76
CA GLY A 529 -32.73 23.42 5.05
C GLY A 529 -32.80 22.11 4.27
N HIS A 530 -31.86 21.18 4.48
CA HIS A 530 -31.87 19.86 3.83
C HIS A 530 -32.64 18.81 4.62
N GLU A 531 -33.05 17.75 3.95
CA GLU A 531 -33.66 16.57 4.55
C GLU A 531 -32.61 15.48 4.67
N VAL A 532 -32.41 14.96 5.88
CA VAL A 532 -31.30 14.05 6.17
C VAL A 532 -31.82 12.69 6.60
N GLU A 533 -31.36 11.65 5.92
CA GLU A 533 -31.46 10.27 6.37
C GLU A 533 -30.10 9.79 6.85
N THR A 534 -30.10 8.83 7.78
CA THR A 534 -28.87 8.37 8.42
C THR A 534 -28.79 6.85 8.43
N ALA A 535 -27.64 6.27 8.11
CA ALA A 535 -27.35 4.86 8.24
C ALA A 535 -26.13 4.62 9.14
N ASP A 536 -26.13 3.52 9.89
CA ASP A 536 -25.08 3.16 10.85
C ASP A 536 -24.02 2.18 10.30
N SER A 537 -24.19 1.71 9.07
CA SER A 537 -23.37 0.68 8.42
C SER A 537 -23.45 0.82 6.91
N GLY A 538 -22.47 0.27 6.18
CA GLY A 538 -22.45 0.34 4.73
C GLY A 538 -23.60 -0.43 4.09
N GLU A 539 -23.96 -1.58 4.65
CA GLU A 539 -25.10 -2.39 4.20
C GLU A 539 -26.43 -1.64 4.35
N GLN A 540 -26.67 -1.06 5.53
CA GLN A 540 -27.88 -0.25 5.75
C GLN A 540 -27.88 1.01 4.86
N GLY A 541 -26.71 1.59 4.62
CA GLY A 541 -26.54 2.71 3.68
C GLY A 541 -26.94 2.35 2.26
N LEU A 542 -26.51 1.18 1.77
CA LEU A 542 -26.90 0.67 0.45
C LEU A 542 -28.41 0.37 0.39
N GLU A 543 -28.97 -0.28 1.42
CA GLU A 543 -30.42 -0.55 1.47
C GLU A 543 -31.25 0.73 1.41
N ARG A 544 -30.87 1.77 2.16
CA ARG A 544 -31.56 3.06 2.16
C ARG A 544 -31.39 3.80 0.83
N ALA A 545 -30.18 3.81 0.27
CA ALA A 545 -29.93 4.41 -1.03
C ALA A 545 -30.80 3.75 -2.11
N CYS A 546 -30.90 2.41 -2.12
CA CYS A 546 -31.75 1.67 -3.04
C CYS A 546 -33.26 1.92 -2.81
N ALA A 547 -33.69 2.06 -1.56
CA ALA A 547 -35.08 2.33 -1.23
C ALA A 547 -35.52 3.73 -1.71
N GLN A 548 -34.64 4.72 -1.56
CA GLN A 548 -34.88 6.08 -2.01
C GLN A 548 -33.56 6.77 -2.39
N VAL A 549 -33.42 7.10 -3.67
CA VAL A 549 -32.19 7.68 -4.23
C VAL A 549 -31.90 9.04 -3.58
N PRO A 550 -30.78 9.20 -2.85
CA PRO A 550 -30.37 10.47 -2.27
C PRO A 550 -29.72 11.37 -3.33
N GLU A 551 -29.69 12.67 -3.06
CA GLU A 551 -29.04 13.66 -3.93
C GLU A 551 -27.58 13.92 -3.53
N LEU A 552 -27.18 13.48 -2.34
CA LEU A 552 -25.81 13.53 -1.81
C LEU A 552 -25.64 12.46 -0.74
N ILE A 553 -24.46 11.85 -0.69
CA ILE A 553 -24.11 10.88 0.35
C ILE A 553 -22.86 11.37 1.08
N PHE A 554 -22.91 11.40 2.40
CA PHE A 554 -21.72 11.47 3.25
C PHE A 554 -21.41 10.06 3.75
N LEU A 555 -20.20 9.56 3.50
CA LEU A 555 -19.85 8.16 3.72
C LEU A 555 -18.55 8.02 4.51
N ASP A 556 -18.63 7.50 5.72
CA ASP A 556 -17.44 7.20 6.51
C ASP A 556 -16.58 6.10 5.85
N ILE A 557 -15.25 6.21 6.01
CA ILE A 557 -14.31 5.22 5.50
C ILE A 557 -14.34 3.92 6.33
N LEU A 558 -14.46 4.03 7.66
CA LEU A 558 -14.29 2.93 8.61
C LEU A 558 -15.65 2.45 9.13
N LEU A 559 -16.42 1.82 8.24
CA LEU A 559 -17.71 1.22 8.59
C LEU A 559 -17.57 -0.23 9.06
N PRO A 560 -18.44 -0.69 9.99
CA PRO A 560 -18.56 -2.09 10.37
C PRO A 560 -19.17 -2.89 9.21
N GLY A 561 -18.78 -4.17 9.09
CA GLY A 561 -19.22 -5.00 7.96
C GLY A 561 -18.46 -4.66 6.69
N ILE A 562 -19.14 -4.13 5.68
CA ILE A 562 -18.49 -3.56 4.49
C ILE A 562 -17.92 -2.17 4.79
N ASN A 563 -16.64 -1.97 4.50
CA ASN A 563 -15.99 -0.67 4.69
C ASN A 563 -16.49 0.37 3.67
N GLY A 564 -16.25 1.66 3.95
CA GLY A 564 -16.74 2.76 3.11
C GLY A 564 -16.27 2.69 1.65
N PHE A 565 -15.08 2.17 1.39
CA PHE A 565 -14.60 1.98 0.01
C PHE A 565 -15.35 0.88 -0.73
N ALA A 566 -15.67 -0.23 -0.06
CA ALA A 566 -16.49 -1.29 -0.62
C ALA A 566 -17.93 -0.81 -0.86
N THR A 567 -18.49 -0.05 0.08
CA THR A 567 -19.81 0.60 -0.05
C THR A 567 -19.85 1.53 -1.26
N LEU A 568 -18.88 2.43 -1.40
CA LEU A 568 -18.78 3.34 -2.55
C LEU A 568 -18.71 2.59 -3.89
N ARG A 569 -17.95 1.49 -3.96
CA ARG A 569 -17.91 0.67 -5.18
C ARG A 569 -19.23 0.02 -5.51
N GLN A 570 -19.97 -0.42 -4.50
CA GLN A 570 -21.29 -1.01 -4.72
C GLN A 570 -22.29 0.06 -5.18
N LEU A 571 -22.26 1.26 -4.58
CA LEU A 571 -23.02 2.41 -5.07
C LEU A 571 -22.67 2.71 -6.54
N ARG A 572 -21.38 2.76 -6.90
CA ARG A 572 -20.96 3.04 -8.29
C ARG A 572 -21.31 1.94 -9.30
N LYS A 573 -21.60 0.71 -8.86
CA LYS A 573 -22.07 -0.38 -9.72
C LYS A 573 -23.56 -0.30 -10.02
N ASP A 574 -24.34 0.39 -9.20
CA ASP A 574 -25.76 0.61 -9.43
C ASP A 574 -25.96 1.81 -10.39
N PRO A 575 -26.57 1.63 -11.57
CA PRO A 575 -26.82 2.71 -12.51
C PRO A 575 -27.62 3.88 -11.93
N ALA A 576 -28.48 3.65 -10.93
CA ALA A 576 -29.25 4.70 -10.28
C ALA A 576 -28.42 5.55 -9.30
N MET A 577 -27.28 5.02 -8.82
CA MET A 577 -26.40 5.66 -7.84
C MET A 577 -25.05 6.09 -8.45
N ALA A 578 -24.77 5.69 -9.69
CA ALA A 578 -23.49 5.92 -10.36
C ALA A 578 -23.07 7.40 -10.33
N ASP A 579 -24.03 8.31 -10.54
CA ASP A 579 -23.78 9.75 -10.63
C ASP A 579 -24.04 10.52 -9.33
N VAL A 580 -24.62 9.89 -8.31
CA VAL A 580 -24.92 10.55 -7.02
C VAL A 580 -23.60 10.99 -6.37
N PRO A 581 -23.45 12.27 -5.98
CA PRO A 581 -22.23 12.74 -5.36
C PRO A 581 -22.01 12.07 -4.00
N VAL A 582 -20.78 11.60 -3.76
CA VAL A 582 -20.38 10.96 -2.50
C VAL A 582 -19.20 11.71 -1.89
N VAL A 583 -19.37 12.17 -0.65
CA VAL A 583 -18.35 12.79 0.19
C VAL A 583 -17.83 11.77 1.17
N MET A 584 -16.55 11.43 1.11
CA MET A 584 -15.95 10.53 2.10
C MET A 584 -15.67 11.28 3.41
N ILE A 585 -15.94 10.66 4.56
CA ILE A 585 -15.66 11.24 5.89
C ILE A 585 -14.56 10.41 6.57
N SER A 586 -13.61 11.05 7.26
CA SER A 586 -12.60 10.33 8.07
C SER A 586 -12.02 11.17 9.19
N GLY A 587 -11.87 10.56 10.38
CA GLY A 587 -11.21 11.18 11.54
C GLY A 587 -9.68 11.17 11.51
N ASN A 588 -9.08 10.63 10.45
CA ASN A 588 -7.64 10.70 10.25
C ASN A 588 -7.33 11.56 9.01
N PRO A 589 -7.10 12.88 9.14
CA PRO A 589 -6.77 13.75 8.01
C PRO A 589 -5.48 13.31 7.29
N GLN A 590 -4.64 12.50 7.93
CA GLN A 590 -3.40 11.97 7.37
C GLN A 590 -3.59 10.68 6.54
N ALA A 591 -4.77 10.04 6.65
CA ALA A 591 -5.19 8.97 5.74
C ALA A 591 -5.59 9.55 4.36
N THR A 592 -5.80 10.86 4.26
CA THR A 592 -6.51 11.51 3.17
C THR A 592 -5.68 12.56 2.41
N ASP A 593 -4.41 12.30 2.10
CA ASP A 593 -3.68 13.17 1.17
C ASP A 593 -4.50 13.33 -0.13
N GLN A 594 -4.69 14.58 -0.55
CA GLN A 594 -5.68 15.14 -1.49
C GLN A 594 -5.78 14.52 -2.91
N PHE A 595 -5.16 13.37 -3.16
CA PHE A 595 -5.06 12.70 -4.45
C PHE A 595 -6.05 11.52 -4.62
N PHE A 596 -6.84 11.21 -3.60
CA PHE A 596 -7.70 10.01 -3.57
C PHE A 596 -9.10 10.15 -4.18
N LEU A 597 -9.58 11.37 -4.42
CA LEU A 597 -10.96 11.60 -4.86
C LEU A 597 -11.17 11.18 -6.32
N GLY A 598 -10.24 11.53 -7.21
CA GLY A 598 -10.41 11.34 -8.65
C GLY A 598 -10.40 9.88 -9.17
N GLN A 599 -9.91 8.90 -8.39
CA GLN A 599 -9.76 7.50 -8.87
C GLN A 599 -10.67 6.48 -8.18
N ILE A 600 -11.32 6.84 -7.07
CA ILE A 600 -12.20 5.93 -6.30
C ILE A 600 -13.68 6.18 -6.64
N GLY A 601 -13.97 7.30 -7.31
CA GLY A 601 -15.33 7.72 -7.65
C GLY A 601 -16.02 8.52 -6.54
N ALA A 602 -15.28 9.02 -5.55
CA ALA A 602 -15.79 9.98 -4.57
C ALA A 602 -15.59 11.41 -5.09
N ASP A 603 -16.50 12.31 -4.72
CA ASP A 603 -16.59 13.65 -5.29
C ASP A 603 -15.94 14.72 -4.40
N ASP A 604 -15.96 14.53 -3.08
CA ASP A 604 -15.25 15.38 -2.11
C ASP A 604 -14.91 14.59 -0.84
N PHE A 605 -14.25 15.24 0.10
CA PHE A 605 -13.85 14.70 1.38
C PHE A 605 -14.12 15.69 2.52
N LEU A 606 -14.50 15.16 3.69
CA LEU A 606 -14.70 15.92 4.92
C LEU A 606 -13.90 15.29 6.08
N PRO A 607 -12.87 15.98 6.63
CA PRO A 607 -12.15 15.48 7.80
C PRO A 607 -13.03 15.54 9.06
N LYS A 608 -12.88 14.59 9.98
CA LYS A 608 -13.41 14.68 11.35
C LYS A 608 -12.28 15.13 12.30
N PRO A 609 -12.57 15.97 13.30
CA PRO A 609 -13.84 16.67 13.51
C PRO A 609 -14.07 17.77 12.44
N PHE A 610 -15.34 18.10 12.19
CA PHE A 610 -15.76 19.14 11.25
C PHE A 610 -16.72 20.15 11.92
N ALA A 611 -16.64 21.40 11.48
CA ALA A 611 -17.52 22.50 11.87
C ALA A 611 -18.60 22.76 10.78
N PRO A 612 -19.66 23.53 11.09
CA PRO A 612 -20.68 23.88 10.11
C PRO A 612 -20.13 24.53 8.83
N GLU A 613 -19.07 25.34 8.97
CA GLU A 613 -18.35 25.97 7.87
C GLU A 613 -17.67 24.96 6.95
N ASP A 614 -17.04 23.90 7.48
CA ASP A 614 -16.40 22.85 6.68
C ASP A 614 -17.40 22.09 5.79
N VAL A 615 -18.61 21.85 6.33
CA VAL A 615 -19.72 21.23 5.61
C VAL A 615 -20.24 22.18 4.53
N GLY A 616 -20.40 23.46 4.86
CA GLY A 616 -20.79 24.50 3.89
C GLY A 616 -19.80 24.63 2.73
N ASP A 617 -18.51 24.67 3.03
CA ASP A 617 -17.43 24.72 2.05
C ASP A 617 -17.41 23.47 1.16
N CYS A 618 -17.65 22.29 1.73
CA CYS A 618 -17.79 21.04 0.98
C CYS A 618 -18.96 21.10 -0.02
N LEU A 619 -20.13 21.53 0.42
CA LEU A 619 -21.28 21.70 -0.46
C LEU A 619 -21.04 22.75 -1.56
N ALA A 620 -20.36 23.85 -1.22
CA ALA A 620 -19.99 24.89 -2.18
C ALA A 620 -19.02 24.37 -3.25
N ARG A 621 -18.01 23.55 -2.87
CA ARG A 621 -17.08 22.91 -3.81
C ARG A 621 -17.80 21.97 -4.77
N LEU A 622 -18.70 21.12 -4.26
CA LEU A 622 -19.50 20.22 -5.09
C LEU A 622 -20.42 20.97 -6.05
N ALA A 623 -21.04 22.06 -5.61
CA ALA A 623 -21.86 22.92 -6.46
C ALA A 623 -21.02 23.60 -7.56
N ALA A 624 -19.85 24.16 -7.19
CA ALA A 624 -18.92 24.77 -8.15
C ALA A 624 -18.37 23.77 -9.18
N ALA A 625 -18.22 22.50 -8.79
CA ALA A 625 -17.82 21.41 -9.67
C ALA A 625 -18.98 20.88 -10.54
N GLY A 626 -20.19 21.45 -10.45
CA GLY A 626 -21.37 20.99 -11.18
C GLY A 626 -21.90 19.63 -10.72
N ARG A 627 -21.46 19.14 -9.56
CA ARG A 627 -21.90 17.86 -8.97
C ARG A 627 -23.15 18.00 -8.11
N LEU A 628 -23.48 19.23 -7.69
CA LEU A 628 -24.75 19.59 -7.08
C LEU A 628 -25.42 20.72 -7.89
N SER A 629 -26.72 20.61 -8.11
CA SER A 629 -27.51 21.64 -8.80
C SER A 629 -27.58 22.92 -7.97
N THR A 630 -27.39 24.09 -8.59
CA THR A 630 -27.62 25.39 -7.94
C THR A 630 -29.05 25.88 -8.22
N ALA A 631 -29.56 26.81 -7.41
CA ALA A 631 -30.89 27.40 -7.61
C ALA A 631 -31.08 28.03 -9.00
N GLU A 632 -30.00 28.38 -9.67
CA GLU A 632 -30.00 28.96 -11.03
C GLU A 632 -30.11 27.92 -12.15
N SER A 633 -29.87 26.62 -11.88
CA SER A 633 -29.85 25.56 -12.90
C SER A 633 -31.23 24.95 -13.22
N ASN A 634 -32.28 25.32 -12.47
CA ASN A 634 -33.65 24.80 -12.62
C ASN A 634 -34.67 25.89 -13.03
N ALA A 635 -34.20 27.05 -13.52
CA ALA A 635 -35.04 28.15 -14.01
C ALA A 635 -35.24 28.10 -15.54
#